data_AF-A0A7J7QS68-F1
#
_entry.id   AF-A0A7J7QS68-F1
#
_cell.length_a   1.000
_cell.length_b   1.000
_cell.length_c   1.000
_cell.angle_alpha   90.00
_cell.angle_beta   90.00
_cell.angle_gamma   90.00
#
_symmetry.space_group_name_H-M   'P 1'
#
loop_
_entity.id
_entity.type
_entity.pdbx_description
1 polymer ?
#
loop_
_entity_poly.entity_id
_entity_poly.type
_entity_poly.pdbx_seq_one_letter_code
_entity_poly.pdbx_strand_id
1 'polypeptide(L)'
;MVGLCAFALVLALVEQVVLEGMEANVKRGSRVYESRHHLILGWCVSQRDLEVVRKILQQICVAYAPEGGTKVVVLTQRSKLEMEGIFWRCLPAAKRYGTRLIFRQGSPLVPSDLKMVGANRAVSTVIVSDQSRNAAEADAQAVRCAILLDELDLECLAEQNAALTKSHSNHSKSHTTGSSNARAPALPPHDEAATSSSQLLDMSVVGRQVVVELKTSNALPLLKYACSNRTVALPTSQLNAQRVRSNGVALPQACTASMYRT
;
A
#
# COMPACT_ATOMS: atom_id res chain seq x y z
N MET A 1 -13.46 44.93 34.39
CA MET A 1 -13.14 44.94 32.94
C MET A 1 -11.92 44.08 32.61
N VAL A 2 -10.77 44.25 33.29
CA VAL A 2 -9.53 43.49 33.00
C VAL A 2 -9.71 41.95 33.01
N GLY A 3 -10.47 41.39 33.96
CA GLY A 3 -10.73 39.94 34.01
C GLY A 3 -11.53 39.39 32.83
N LEU A 4 -12.49 40.15 32.31
CA LEU A 4 -13.26 39.76 31.12
C LEU A 4 -12.36 39.78 29.87
N CYS A 5 -11.50 40.79 29.75
CA CYS A 5 -10.54 40.90 28.65
C CYS A 5 -9.51 39.76 28.67
N ALA A 6 -8.98 39.42 29.85
CA ALA A 6 -8.05 38.30 30.01
C ALA A 6 -8.71 36.96 29.65
N PHE A 7 -9.95 36.74 30.09
CA PHE A 7 -10.71 35.54 29.76
C PHE A 7 -11.01 35.42 28.27
N ALA A 8 -11.45 36.51 27.62
CA ALA A 8 -11.72 36.52 26.19
C ALA A 8 -10.45 36.22 25.37
N LEU A 9 -9.29 36.75 25.80
CA LEU A 9 -8.02 36.50 25.13
C LEU A 9 -7.58 35.03 25.26
N VAL A 10 -7.76 34.42 26.44
CA VAL A 10 -7.47 32.98 26.63
C VAL A 10 -8.41 32.12 25.79
N LEU A 11 -9.71 32.42 25.75
CA LEU A 11 -10.65 31.69 24.90
C LEU A 11 -10.29 31.78 23.41
N ALA A 12 -9.93 32.97 22.93
CA ALA A 12 -9.53 33.17 21.53
C ALA A 12 -8.29 32.33 21.17
N LEU A 13 -7.28 32.26 22.05
CA LEU A 13 -6.09 31.44 21.82
C LEU A 13 -6.42 29.94 21.84
N VAL A 14 -7.24 29.49 22.79
CA VAL A 14 -7.66 28.08 22.87
C VAL A 14 -8.46 27.69 21.63
N GLU A 15 -9.37 28.56 21.19
CA GLU A 15 -10.15 28.34 19.97
C GLU A 15 -9.24 28.21 18.75
N GLN A 16 -8.26 29.10 18.57
CA GLN A 16 -7.29 29.01 17.47
C GLN A 16 -6.54 27.67 17.48
N VAL A 17 -5.99 27.26 18.63
CA VAL A 17 -5.25 25.99 18.74
C VAL A 17 -6.15 24.78 18.45
N VAL A 18 -7.39 24.79 18.93
CA VAL A 18 -8.35 23.69 18.70
C VAL A 18 -8.77 23.64 17.23
N LEU A 19 -9.07 24.78 16.61
CA LEU A 19 -9.42 24.85 15.20
C LEU A 19 -8.27 24.38 14.32
N GLU A 20 -7.05 24.86 14.56
CA GLU A 20 -5.86 24.42 13.82
C GLU A 20 -5.61 22.91 13.98
N GLY A 21 -5.71 22.40 15.21
CA GLY A 21 -5.54 20.96 15.47
C GLY A 21 -6.61 20.11 14.78
N MET A 22 -7.86 20.56 14.81
CA MET A 22 -8.97 19.88 14.14
C MET A 22 -8.82 19.93 12.62
N GLU A 23 -8.52 21.10 12.05
CA GLU A 23 -8.28 21.25 10.62
C GLU A 23 -7.10 20.40 10.15
N ALA A 24 -5.99 20.41 10.89
CA ALA A 24 -4.82 19.59 10.56
C ALA A 24 -5.17 18.09 10.56
N ASN A 25 -5.96 17.62 11.53
CA ASN A 25 -6.40 16.23 11.59
C ASN A 25 -7.36 15.87 10.44
N VAL A 26 -8.28 16.75 10.08
CA VAL A 26 -9.19 16.56 8.93
C VAL A 26 -8.41 16.54 7.61
N LYS A 27 -7.42 17.44 7.47
CA LYS A 27 -6.55 17.53 6.29
C LYS A 27 -5.62 16.33 6.16
N ARG A 28 -5.07 15.81 7.27
CA ARG A 28 -4.21 14.61 7.33
C ARG A 28 -4.98 13.32 7.04
N GLY A 29 -6.12 13.15 7.72
CA GLY A 29 -6.87 11.90 7.74
C GLY A 29 -6.40 10.92 8.81
N SER A 30 -7.23 9.90 9.06
CA SER A 30 -7.00 8.84 10.05
C SER A 30 -6.24 7.63 9.47
N ARG A 31 -5.81 6.73 10.35
CA ARG A 31 -5.20 5.45 9.96
C ARG A 31 -6.12 4.66 9.03
N VAL A 32 -5.51 4.08 7.99
CA VAL A 32 -6.17 3.20 7.02
C VAL A 32 -6.21 1.79 7.61
N TYR A 33 -7.41 1.20 7.67
CA TYR A 33 -7.63 -0.14 8.22
C TYR A 33 -7.91 -1.17 7.13
N GLU A 34 -8.01 -0.71 5.88
CA GLU A 34 -8.30 -1.49 4.70
C GLU A 34 -7.20 -2.52 4.41
N SER A 35 -7.60 -3.78 4.28
CA SER A 35 -6.72 -4.87 3.78
C SER A 35 -6.86 -5.02 2.27
N ARG A 36 -5.83 -5.59 1.64
CA ARG A 36 -5.78 -5.86 0.19
C ARG A 36 -6.13 -4.64 -0.66
N HIS A 37 -5.45 -3.52 -0.38
CA HIS A 37 -5.61 -2.29 -1.13
C HIS A 37 -4.41 -2.06 -2.04
N HIS A 38 -4.59 -1.27 -3.10
CA HIS A 38 -3.48 -0.73 -3.90
C HIS A 38 -3.08 0.62 -3.32
N LEU A 39 -1.79 0.81 -3.08
CA LEU A 39 -1.26 2.05 -2.53
C LEU A 39 -0.60 2.86 -3.64
N ILE A 40 -0.94 4.13 -3.75
CA ILE A 40 -0.26 5.09 -4.63
C ILE A 40 0.42 6.13 -3.74
N LEU A 41 1.73 6.25 -3.89
CA LEU A 41 2.57 7.23 -3.22
C LEU A 41 2.92 8.31 -4.25
N GLY A 42 2.44 9.53 -4.03
CA GLY A 42 2.73 10.66 -4.91
C GLY A 42 3.06 11.91 -4.10
N TRP A 43 3.94 12.75 -4.63
CA TRP A 43 4.23 14.04 -4.02
C TRP A 43 3.11 15.05 -4.29
N CYS A 44 2.49 14.97 -5.48
CA CYS A 44 1.33 15.78 -5.89
C CYS A 44 1.52 17.29 -5.70
N VAL A 45 2.76 17.77 -5.81
CA VAL A 45 3.08 19.20 -5.67
C VAL A 45 2.73 19.91 -6.97
N SER A 46 3.08 19.32 -8.11
CA SER A 46 2.83 19.85 -9.44
C SER A 46 1.54 19.32 -10.07
N GLN A 47 0.95 20.08 -10.98
CA GLN A 47 -0.19 19.63 -11.79
C GLN A 47 0.14 18.39 -12.63
N ARG A 48 1.43 18.20 -13.00
CA ARG A 48 1.88 17.01 -13.74
C ARG A 48 1.79 15.74 -12.90
N ASP A 49 2.18 15.80 -11.63
CA ASP A 49 2.06 14.68 -10.68
C ASP A 49 0.61 14.21 -10.59
N LEU A 50 -0.29 15.19 -10.43
CA LEU A 50 -1.72 14.96 -10.29
C LEU A 50 -2.31 14.28 -11.53
N GLU A 51 -1.85 14.65 -12.72
CA GLU A 51 -2.26 14.00 -13.96
C GLU A 51 -1.76 12.55 -14.07
N VAL A 52 -0.53 12.27 -13.64
CA VAL A 52 -0.02 10.89 -13.59
C VAL A 52 -0.86 10.05 -12.62
N VAL A 53 -1.10 10.53 -11.40
CA VAL A 53 -1.96 9.85 -10.42
C VAL A 53 -3.36 9.64 -10.97
N ARG A 54 -3.93 10.63 -11.66
CA ARG A 54 -5.25 10.52 -12.32
C ARG A 54 -5.29 9.41 -13.37
N LYS A 55 -4.27 9.32 -14.22
CA LYS A 55 -4.18 8.26 -15.23
C LYS A 55 -4.07 6.90 -14.56
N ILE A 56 -3.24 6.76 -13.53
CA ILE A 56 -3.08 5.52 -12.77
C ILE A 56 -4.42 5.09 -12.16
N LEU A 57 -5.12 5.99 -11.48
CA LEU A 57 -6.43 5.71 -10.87
C LEU A 57 -7.45 5.24 -11.91
N GLN A 58 -7.53 5.93 -13.07
CA GLN A 58 -8.41 5.53 -14.16
C GLN A 58 -8.10 4.12 -14.66
N GLN A 59 -6.81 3.82 -14.86
CA GLN A 59 -6.37 2.50 -15.33
C GLN A 59 -6.68 1.41 -14.30
N ILE A 60 -6.51 1.68 -13.00
CA ILE A 60 -6.89 0.73 -11.94
C ILE A 60 -8.39 0.48 -11.95
N CYS A 61 -9.23 1.54 -12.02
CA CYS A 61 -10.68 1.37 -12.05
C CYS A 61 -11.13 0.51 -13.24
N VAL A 62 -10.56 0.70 -14.42
CA VAL A 62 -10.86 -0.11 -15.61
C VAL A 62 -10.32 -1.53 -15.46
N ALA A 63 -9.09 -1.68 -14.95
CA ALA A 63 -8.47 -2.98 -14.77
C ALA A 63 -9.25 -3.86 -13.79
N TYR A 64 -9.84 -3.29 -12.73
CA TYR A 64 -10.59 -4.03 -11.71
C TYR A 64 -12.12 -3.96 -11.88
N ALA A 65 -12.62 -3.36 -12.95
CA ALA A 65 -14.03 -3.38 -13.30
C ALA A 65 -14.68 -4.79 -13.32
N PRO A 66 -14.04 -5.86 -13.87
CA PRO A 66 -14.65 -7.18 -13.89
C PRO A 66 -14.75 -7.85 -12.50
N GLU A 67 -13.96 -7.41 -11.52
CA GLU A 67 -13.98 -7.92 -10.14
C GLU A 67 -14.96 -7.15 -9.23
N GLY A 68 -15.70 -6.18 -9.78
CA GLY A 68 -16.56 -5.29 -9.00
C GLY A 68 -15.82 -4.15 -8.30
N GLY A 69 -14.59 -3.87 -8.74
CA GLY A 69 -13.74 -2.77 -8.25
C GLY A 69 -12.76 -3.19 -7.15
N THR A 70 -11.89 -2.26 -6.78
CA THR A 70 -10.85 -2.48 -5.76
C THR A 70 -10.79 -1.34 -4.73
N LYS A 71 -9.90 -1.44 -3.74
CA LYS A 71 -9.62 -0.37 -2.78
C LYS A 71 -8.31 0.29 -3.17
N VAL A 72 -8.31 1.59 -3.37
CA VAL A 72 -7.11 2.35 -3.70
C VAL A 72 -6.90 3.44 -2.67
N VAL A 73 -5.72 3.41 -2.06
CA VAL A 73 -5.27 4.41 -1.08
C VAL A 73 -4.24 5.29 -1.76
N VAL A 74 -4.38 6.60 -1.63
CA VAL A 74 -3.45 7.58 -2.20
C VAL A 74 -2.87 8.41 -1.07
N LEU A 75 -1.55 8.32 -0.87
CA LEU A 75 -0.79 9.17 0.04
C LEU A 75 -0.16 10.32 -0.76
N THR A 76 -0.37 11.54 -0.28
CA THR A 76 -0.03 12.77 -1.01
C THR A 76 0.42 13.88 -0.05
N GLN A 77 1.34 14.75 -0.45
CA GLN A 77 1.70 15.91 0.38
C GLN A 77 0.63 17.00 0.35
N ARG A 78 -0.17 17.07 -0.74
CA ARG A 78 -1.37 17.91 -0.79
C ARG A 78 -2.42 17.45 0.21
N SER A 79 -3.25 18.40 0.65
CA SER A 79 -4.31 18.16 1.61
C SER A 79 -5.32 17.14 1.08
N LYS A 80 -5.86 16.31 1.99
CA LYS A 80 -6.88 15.31 1.65
C LYS A 80 -8.09 15.95 0.95
N LEU A 81 -8.63 17.03 1.52
CA LEU A 81 -9.85 17.69 1.03
C LEU A 81 -9.70 18.22 -0.40
N GLU A 82 -8.54 18.79 -0.71
CA GLU A 82 -8.24 19.29 -2.06
C GLU A 82 -8.17 18.14 -3.06
N MET A 83 -7.46 17.06 -2.72
CA MET A 83 -7.34 15.88 -3.57
C MET A 83 -8.71 15.23 -3.80
N GLU A 84 -9.51 15.05 -2.74
CA GLU A 84 -10.87 14.56 -2.85
C GLU A 84 -11.73 15.45 -3.76
N GLY A 85 -11.67 16.77 -3.59
CA GLY A 85 -12.39 17.74 -4.42
C GLY A 85 -12.03 17.65 -5.91
N ILE A 86 -10.73 17.51 -6.23
CA ILE A 86 -10.28 17.37 -7.62
C ILE A 86 -10.73 16.02 -8.20
N PHE A 87 -10.50 14.92 -7.48
CA PHE A 87 -10.78 13.58 -7.98
C PHE A 87 -12.26 13.22 -8.00
N TRP A 88 -13.10 13.82 -7.16
CA TRP A 88 -14.56 13.67 -7.28
C TRP A 88 -15.10 14.32 -8.55
N ARG A 89 -14.52 15.44 -8.99
CA ARG A 89 -14.89 16.10 -10.25
C ARG A 89 -14.37 15.33 -11.47
N CYS A 90 -13.12 14.90 -11.43
CA CYS A 90 -12.49 14.21 -12.57
C CYS A 90 -12.93 12.74 -12.71
N LEU A 91 -13.25 12.06 -11.61
CA LEU A 91 -13.59 10.64 -11.58
C LEU A 91 -14.90 10.39 -10.82
N PRO A 92 -16.06 10.61 -11.47
CA PRO A 92 -17.37 10.40 -10.87
C PRO A 92 -17.63 8.92 -10.56
N ALA A 93 -18.56 8.65 -9.64
CA ALA A 93 -18.86 7.28 -9.16
C ALA A 93 -19.16 6.28 -10.30
N ALA A 94 -19.82 6.72 -11.37
CA ALA A 94 -20.11 5.89 -12.54
C ALA A 94 -18.85 5.35 -13.24
N LYS A 95 -17.71 6.07 -13.18
CA LYS A 95 -16.43 5.65 -13.78
C LYS A 95 -15.51 4.91 -12.81
N ARG A 96 -15.95 4.66 -11.58
CA ARG A 96 -15.15 3.95 -10.56
C ARG A 96 -15.36 2.44 -10.61
N TYR A 97 -16.42 1.95 -11.25
CA TYR A 97 -16.73 0.52 -11.36
C TYR A 97 -16.69 -0.21 -10.00
N GLY A 98 -17.22 0.42 -8.94
CA GLY A 98 -17.19 -0.10 -7.57
C GLY A 98 -15.90 0.18 -6.77
N THR A 99 -14.88 0.76 -7.40
CA THR A 99 -13.60 1.09 -6.75
C THR A 99 -13.76 2.17 -5.68
N ARG A 100 -13.24 1.91 -4.48
CA ARG A 100 -13.19 2.87 -3.37
C ARG A 100 -11.86 3.59 -3.35
N LEU A 101 -11.92 4.92 -3.42
CA LEU A 101 -10.75 5.79 -3.35
C LEU A 101 -10.64 6.41 -1.95
N ILE A 102 -9.48 6.29 -1.34
CA ILE A 102 -9.18 6.82 -0.01
C ILE A 102 -7.96 7.72 -0.15
N PHE A 103 -8.10 9.00 0.20
CA PHE A 103 -7.00 9.96 0.17
C PHE A 103 -6.50 10.23 1.59
N ARG A 104 -5.18 10.31 1.74
CA ARG A 104 -4.48 10.64 2.99
C ARG A 104 -3.39 11.65 2.69
N GLN A 105 -3.21 12.59 3.61
CA GLN A 105 -2.11 13.54 3.52
C GLN A 105 -0.93 13.09 4.39
N GLY A 106 0.26 13.18 3.83
CA GLY A 106 1.52 12.85 4.48
C GLY A 106 2.67 12.77 3.47
N SER A 107 3.85 12.41 3.94
CA SER A 107 5.03 12.27 3.10
C SER A 107 5.39 10.80 2.89
N PRO A 108 5.66 10.36 1.64
CA PRO A 108 6.10 8.99 1.37
C PRO A 108 7.52 8.70 1.87
N LEU A 109 8.25 9.71 2.34
CA LEU A 109 9.58 9.59 2.93
C LEU A 109 9.54 9.44 4.46
N VAL A 110 8.34 9.53 5.06
CA VAL A 110 8.15 9.45 6.50
C VAL A 110 7.55 8.08 6.83
N PRO A 111 8.26 7.22 7.58
CA PRO A 111 7.81 5.85 7.85
C PRO A 111 6.52 5.80 8.68
N SER A 112 6.27 6.79 9.55
CA SER A 112 5.00 6.86 10.29
C SER A 112 3.79 7.08 9.38
N ASP A 113 3.95 7.82 8.28
CA ASP A 113 2.88 8.05 7.32
C ASP A 113 2.66 6.81 6.43
N LEU A 114 3.73 6.08 6.08
CA LEU A 114 3.62 4.78 5.41
C LEU A 114 2.90 3.73 6.30
N LYS A 115 3.20 3.72 7.61
CA LYS A 115 2.48 2.88 8.60
C LYS A 115 1.02 3.33 8.77
N MET A 116 0.73 4.63 8.64
CA MET A 116 -0.63 5.18 8.71
C MET A 116 -1.50 4.71 7.54
N VAL A 117 -0.96 4.70 6.32
CA VAL A 117 -1.69 4.22 5.13
C VAL A 117 -1.71 2.70 5.00
N GLY A 118 -1.00 1.99 5.88
CA GLY A 118 -0.95 0.53 5.88
C GLY A 118 -0.17 -0.02 4.68
N ALA A 119 0.97 0.60 4.34
CA ALA A 119 1.82 0.15 3.23
C ALA A 119 2.19 -1.33 3.31
N ASN A 120 2.35 -1.87 4.52
CA ASN A 120 2.60 -3.28 4.77
C ASN A 120 1.44 -4.23 4.42
N ARG A 121 0.21 -3.71 4.30
CA ARG A 121 -1.01 -4.48 3.98
C ARG A 121 -1.47 -4.26 2.54
N ALA A 122 -0.73 -3.45 1.78
CA ALA A 122 -1.00 -3.19 0.38
C ALA A 122 -0.62 -4.41 -0.49
N VAL A 123 -1.40 -4.68 -1.53
CA VAL A 123 -1.11 -5.74 -2.52
C VAL A 123 -0.02 -5.27 -3.48
N SER A 124 -0.13 -4.01 -3.91
CA SER A 124 0.85 -3.36 -4.76
C SER A 124 1.00 -1.91 -4.36
N THR A 125 2.23 -1.42 -4.36
CA THR A 125 2.53 -0.01 -4.08
C THR A 125 3.15 0.63 -5.31
N VAL A 126 2.61 1.76 -5.75
CA VAL A 126 3.11 2.53 -6.89
C VAL A 126 3.70 3.84 -6.39
N ILE A 127 4.99 4.06 -6.63
CA ILE A 127 5.69 5.31 -6.32
C ILE A 127 5.76 6.15 -7.60
N VAL A 128 5.10 7.30 -7.58
CA VAL A 128 5.06 8.28 -8.69
C VAL A 128 6.18 9.29 -8.50
N SER A 129 7.05 9.50 -9.48
CA SER A 129 8.18 10.43 -9.33
C SER A 129 7.70 11.87 -9.19
N ASP A 130 8.41 12.68 -8.40
CA ASP A 130 8.13 14.11 -8.26
C ASP A 130 8.45 14.87 -9.56
N GLN A 131 7.42 15.38 -10.24
CA GLN A 131 7.52 16.14 -11.49
C GLN A 131 7.90 17.61 -11.28
N SER A 132 7.93 18.11 -10.04
CA SER A 132 8.36 19.47 -9.73
C SER A 132 9.89 19.61 -9.66
N ARG A 133 10.61 18.49 -9.49
CA ARG A 133 12.07 18.45 -9.33
C ARG A 133 12.82 18.00 -10.57
N ASN A 134 14.12 18.30 -10.59
CA ASN A 134 15.03 17.74 -11.57
C ASN A 134 15.03 16.20 -11.51
N ALA A 135 15.30 15.55 -12.62
CA ALA A 135 15.18 14.10 -12.78
C ALA A 135 16.02 13.32 -11.77
N ALA A 136 17.28 13.72 -11.56
CA ALA A 136 18.17 13.05 -10.60
C ALA A 136 17.67 13.17 -9.14
N GLU A 137 17.15 14.34 -8.74
CA GLU A 137 16.60 14.53 -7.41
C GLU A 137 15.30 13.75 -7.21
N ALA A 138 14.42 13.76 -8.20
CA ALA A 138 13.16 13.03 -8.16
C ALA A 138 13.40 11.52 -8.05
N ASP A 139 14.36 10.99 -8.82
CA ASP A 139 14.75 9.58 -8.76
C ASP A 139 15.38 9.23 -7.42
N ALA A 140 16.24 10.09 -6.87
CA ALA A 140 16.80 9.87 -5.54
C ALA A 140 15.71 9.78 -4.46
N GLN A 141 14.66 10.61 -4.55
CA GLN A 141 13.52 10.52 -3.63
C GLN A 141 12.68 9.26 -3.84
N ALA A 142 12.45 8.86 -5.09
CA ALA A 142 11.73 7.64 -5.41
C ALA A 142 12.46 6.38 -4.91
N VAL A 143 13.78 6.32 -5.11
CA VAL A 143 14.64 5.24 -4.62
C VAL A 143 14.64 5.20 -3.09
N ARG A 144 14.79 6.35 -2.42
CA ARG A 144 14.70 6.41 -0.94
C ARG A 144 13.36 5.89 -0.42
N CYS A 145 12.27 6.28 -1.05
CA CYS A 145 10.94 5.79 -0.70
C CYS A 145 10.83 4.26 -0.89
N ALA A 146 11.39 3.72 -1.96
CA ALA A 146 11.41 2.28 -2.21
C ALA A 146 12.22 1.52 -1.15
N ILE A 147 13.39 2.04 -0.74
CA ILE A 147 14.20 1.46 0.34
C ILE A 147 13.42 1.47 1.66
N LEU A 148 12.80 2.59 2.01
CA LEU A 148 11.98 2.70 3.23
C LEU A 148 10.82 1.69 3.24
N LEU A 149 10.16 1.48 2.10
CA LEU A 149 9.13 0.44 1.98
C LEU A 149 9.71 -0.96 2.16
N ASP A 150 10.89 -1.22 1.62
CA ASP A 150 11.57 -2.51 1.74
C ASP A 150 11.89 -2.82 3.21
N GLU A 151 12.46 -1.84 3.93
CA GLU A 151 12.78 -1.88 5.36
C GLU A 151 11.52 -2.10 6.22
N LEU A 152 10.44 -1.35 5.96
CA LEU A 152 9.19 -1.45 6.72
C LEU A 152 8.53 -2.84 6.60
N ASP A 153 8.65 -3.46 5.44
CA ASP A 153 8.15 -4.81 5.23
C ASP A 153 9.01 -5.84 5.98
N LEU A 154 10.34 -5.66 6.04
CA LEU A 154 11.23 -6.53 6.82
C LEU A 154 10.92 -6.44 8.32
N GLU A 155 10.69 -5.23 8.86
CA GLU A 155 10.24 -5.03 10.25
C GLU A 155 8.95 -5.81 10.52
N CYS A 156 7.96 -5.68 9.63
CA CYS A 156 6.65 -6.31 9.82
C CYS A 156 6.73 -7.85 9.78
N LEU A 157 7.57 -8.41 8.92
CA LEU A 157 7.81 -9.86 8.86
C LEU A 157 8.51 -10.37 10.13
N ALA A 158 9.49 -9.63 10.65
CA ALA A 158 10.18 -9.98 11.90
C ALA A 158 9.22 -9.98 13.09
N GLU A 159 8.34 -8.98 13.20
CA GLU A 159 7.31 -8.89 14.24
C GLU A 159 6.32 -10.08 14.16
N GLN A 160 5.88 -10.44 12.95
CA GLN A 160 4.97 -11.58 12.75
C GLN A 160 5.61 -12.92 13.17
N ASN A 161 6.87 -13.14 12.79
CA ASN A 161 7.62 -14.34 13.18
C ASN A 161 7.86 -14.39 14.70
N ALA A 162 8.13 -13.25 15.33
CA ALA A 162 8.27 -13.15 16.79
C ALA A 162 6.94 -13.40 17.53
N ALA A 163 5.81 -13.01 16.95
CA ALA A 163 4.48 -13.29 17.50
C ALA A 163 4.11 -14.78 17.40
N LEU A 164 4.41 -15.41 16.25
CA LEU A 164 4.17 -16.84 16.02
C LEU A 164 4.99 -17.73 16.97
N THR A 165 6.27 -17.43 17.17
CA THR A 165 7.15 -18.18 18.09
C THR A 165 6.68 -18.09 19.54
N LYS A 166 6.17 -16.93 19.99
CA LYS A 166 5.57 -16.78 21.33
C LYS A 166 4.29 -17.61 21.50
N SER A 167 3.45 -17.68 20.47
CA SER A 167 2.20 -18.45 20.48
C SER A 167 2.45 -19.97 20.59
N HIS A 168 3.45 -20.49 19.87
CA HIS A 168 3.80 -21.91 19.92
C HIS A 168 4.37 -22.37 21.29
N SER A 169 5.07 -21.50 22.02
CA SER A 169 5.61 -21.86 23.34
C SER A 169 4.55 -21.96 24.45
N ASN A 170 3.39 -21.32 24.26
CA ASN A 170 2.30 -21.33 25.24
C ASN A 170 1.39 -22.56 25.10
N HIS A 171 1.38 -23.24 23.95
CA HIS A 171 0.54 -24.43 23.74
C HIS A 171 1.20 -25.73 24.24
N SER A 172 2.50 -25.72 24.57
CA SER A 172 3.23 -26.90 25.04
C SER A 172 3.19 -27.11 26.57
N LYS A 173 2.42 -26.31 27.32
CA LYS A 173 2.32 -26.39 28.80
C LYS A 173 0.96 -26.87 29.34
N SER A 174 0.12 -27.49 28.51
CA SER A 174 -1.16 -28.06 28.98
C SER A 174 -1.39 -29.46 28.43
N HIS A 175 -0.68 -30.46 28.93
CA HIS A 175 -1.20 -31.83 29.14
C HIS A 175 -0.14 -32.73 29.78
N THR A 176 -0.16 -32.87 31.10
CA THR A 176 0.39 -34.04 31.79
C THR A 176 -0.47 -34.40 33.01
N THR A 177 -1.52 -35.18 32.79
CA THR A 177 -2.24 -36.07 33.73
C THR A 177 -3.29 -36.80 32.88
N GLY A 178 -3.47 -38.12 32.80
CA GLY A 178 -2.86 -39.31 33.37
C GLY A 178 -3.74 -40.50 32.91
N SER A 179 -3.10 -41.62 32.54
CA SER A 179 -3.58 -43.01 32.55
C SER A 179 -4.79 -43.51 31.71
N SER A 180 -4.45 -44.52 30.89
CA SER A 180 -5.06 -45.85 30.66
C SER A 180 -6.21 -46.10 29.65
N ASN A 181 -5.85 -46.99 28.71
CA ASN A 181 -6.53 -48.19 28.22
C ASN A 181 -7.36 -48.20 26.91
N ALA A 182 -6.91 -49.11 26.01
CA ALA A 182 -7.65 -50.06 25.18
C ALA A 182 -8.06 -49.73 23.72
N ARG A 183 -7.40 -50.47 22.81
CA ARG A 183 -7.95 -51.34 21.73
C ARG A 183 -8.47 -50.72 20.41
N ALA A 184 -7.77 -51.03 19.32
CA ALA A 184 -8.23 -50.99 17.91
C ALA A 184 -8.95 -52.33 17.55
N PRO A 185 -9.53 -52.58 16.34
CA PRO A 185 -9.50 -51.82 15.06
C PRO A 185 -10.82 -51.81 14.23
N ALA A 186 -10.89 -51.05 13.11
CA ALA A 186 -11.51 -51.40 11.80
C ALA A 186 -11.91 -50.18 10.92
N LEU A 187 -11.87 -50.35 9.59
CA LEU A 187 -12.34 -49.50 8.46
C LEU A 187 -13.20 -50.39 7.52
N PRO A 188 -13.85 -49.91 6.43
CA PRO A 188 -14.79 -48.78 6.16
C PRO A 188 -16.07 -49.35 5.45
N PRO A 189 -16.85 -48.72 4.52
CA PRO A 189 -16.98 -47.32 4.00
C PRO A 189 -18.44 -46.77 3.88
N HIS A 190 -18.61 -45.48 3.52
CA HIS A 190 -19.56 -44.92 2.53
C HIS A 190 -19.91 -43.43 2.78
N ASP A 191 -19.70 -42.65 1.72
CA ASP A 191 -20.42 -41.47 1.19
C ASP A 191 -21.16 -40.50 2.15
N GLU A 192 -20.72 -39.23 2.19
CA GLU A 192 -21.42 -38.12 1.54
C GLU A 192 -20.73 -36.76 1.78
N ALA A 193 -20.57 -36.04 0.67
CA ALA A 193 -20.77 -34.61 0.47
C ALA A 193 -20.13 -33.55 1.39
N ALA A 194 -19.43 -32.64 0.70
CA ALA A 194 -19.39 -31.21 0.96
C ALA A 194 -18.71 -30.75 2.26
N THR A 195 -17.42 -30.45 2.16
CA THR A 195 -16.94 -29.15 2.63
C THR A 195 -15.86 -28.68 1.69
N SER A 196 -16.25 -27.74 0.85
CA SER A 196 -15.40 -26.79 0.14
C SER A 196 -14.22 -26.43 1.01
N SER A 197 -13.08 -27.05 0.69
CA SER A 197 -11.77 -26.62 1.16
C SER A 197 -11.56 -25.24 0.58
N SER A 198 -12.05 -24.23 1.30
CA SER A 198 -11.63 -22.86 1.12
C SER A 198 -10.13 -22.88 1.33
N GLN A 199 -9.42 -22.94 0.22
CA GLN A 199 -8.05 -22.51 0.10
C GLN A 199 -8.02 -21.07 0.60
N LEU A 200 -7.90 -20.90 1.92
CA LEU A 200 -7.15 -19.84 2.54
C LEU A 200 -5.71 -20.06 2.07
N LEU A 201 -5.46 -19.78 0.80
CA LEU A 201 -4.13 -19.38 0.39
C LEU A 201 -3.85 -18.17 1.25
N ASP A 202 -2.99 -18.38 2.22
CA ASP A 202 -2.32 -17.31 2.91
C ASP A 202 -1.60 -16.50 1.82
N MET A 203 -2.31 -15.47 1.33
CA MET A 203 -1.83 -14.53 0.30
C MET A 203 -0.68 -13.66 0.85
N SER A 204 -0.10 -14.03 2.00
CA SER A 204 1.11 -13.44 2.57
C SER A 204 2.35 -13.67 1.71
N VAL A 205 2.32 -14.63 0.77
CA VAL A 205 3.48 -15.03 -0.06
C VAL A 205 3.29 -14.80 -1.57
N VAL A 206 2.31 -14.00 -2.00
CA VAL A 206 2.40 -13.37 -3.33
C VAL A 206 3.21 -12.10 -3.13
N GLY A 207 4.46 -12.11 -3.62
CA GLY A 207 5.44 -11.04 -3.39
C GLY A 207 4.82 -9.66 -3.60
N ARG A 208 4.77 -8.86 -2.52
CA ARG A 208 4.24 -7.48 -2.55
C ARG A 208 5.03 -6.69 -3.58
N GLN A 209 4.36 -6.30 -4.66
CA GLN A 209 5.07 -5.65 -5.76
C GLN A 209 5.14 -4.15 -5.51
N VAL A 210 6.35 -3.61 -5.57
CA VAL A 210 6.59 -2.18 -5.49
C VAL A 210 6.99 -1.70 -6.88
N VAL A 211 6.16 -0.87 -7.48
CA VAL A 211 6.42 -0.26 -8.78
C VAL A 211 6.96 1.14 -8.54
N VAL A 212 8.14 1.42 -9.07
CA VAL A 212 8.78 2.73 -8.93
C VAL A 212 8.88 3.39 -10.29
N GLU A 213 8.30 4.58 -10.41
CA GLU A 213 8.54 5.45 -11.55
C GLU A 213 9.93 6.09 -11.41
N LEU A 214 10.75 5.96 -12.46
CA LEU A 214 12.07 6.59 -12.56
C LEU A 214 12.12 7.42 -13.85
N LYS A 215 12.68 8.63 -13.74
CA LYS A 215 12.90 9.57 -14.85
C LYS A 215 14.17 9.27 -15.62
N THR A 216 15.22 8.78 -14.96
CA THR A 216 16.50 8.45 -15.57
C THR A 216 16.79 6.95 -15.55
N SER A 217 17.42 6.45 -16.61
CA SER A 217 17.92 5.07 -16.67
C SER A 217 19.04 4.79 -15.66
N ASN A 218 19.79 5.82 -15.25
CA ASN A 218 20.91 5.72 -14.31
C ASN A 218 20.46 5.37 -12.89
N ALA A 219 19.21 5.62 -12.52
CA ALA A 219 18.68 5.26 -11.22
C ALA A 219 18.28 3.76 -11.13
N LEU A 220 18.13 3.08 -12.27
CA LEU A 220 17.71 1.67 -12.32
C LEU A 220 18.69 0.72 -11.62
N PRO A 221 20.02 0.80 -11.84
CA PRO A 221 20.98 -0.04 -11.13
C PRO A 221 20.97 0.22 -9.62
N LEU A 222 20.80 1.48 -9.20
CA LEU A 222 20.74 1.85 -7.78
C LEU A 222 19.51 1.23 -7.10
N LEU A 223 18.35 1.28 -7.75
CA LEU A 223 17.15 0.63 -7.22
C LEU A 223 17.33 -0.89 -7.11
N LYS A 224 17.88 -1.53 -8.15
CA LYS A 224 18.13 -2.99 -8.14
C LYS A 224 19.17 -3.42 -7.11
N TYR A 225 20.14 -2.56 -6.80
CA TYR A 225 21.15 -2.83 -5.79
C TYR A 225 20.61 -2.63 -4.37
N ALA A 226 19.80 -1.58 -4.17
CA ALA A 226 19.34 -1.18 -2.84
C ALA A 226 18.07 -1.91 -2.38
N CYS A 227 17.25 -2.42 -3.29
CA CYS A 227 15.96 -3.03 -2.97
C CYS A 227 15.89 -4.50 -3.37
N SER A 228 15.08 -5.27 -2.64
CA SER A 228 14.80 -6.67 -2.95
C SER A 228 14.17 -6.86 -4.34
N ASN A 229 14.27 -8.08 -4.90
CA ASN A 229 13.76 -8.45 -6.25
C ASN A 229 12.26 -8.16 -6.51
N ARG A 230 11.50 -7.75 -5.50
CA ARG A 230 10.09 -7.34 -5.57
C ARG A 230 9.88 -5.92 -6.10
N THR A 231 10.91 -5.05 -6.09
CA THR A 231 10.83 -3.72 -6.67
C THR A 231 11.04 -3.78 -8.18
N VAL A 232 10.03 -3.37 -8.94
CA VAL A 232 10.10 -3.25 -10.39
C VAL A 232 10.11 -1.78 -10.76
N ALA A 233 11.22 -1.31 -11.33
CA ALA A 233 11.26 0.00 -11.95
C ALA A 233 10.54 -0.03 -13.29
N LEU A 234 9.70 0.98 -13.53
CA LEU A 234 9.05 1.20 -14.81
C LEU A 234 9.33 2.63 -15.28
N PRO A 235 9.67 2.82 -16.57
CA PRO A 235 9.67 4.16 -17.16
C PRO A 235 8.27 4.78 -17.07
N THR A 236 8.20 6.10 -16.83
CA THR A 236 6.93 6.85 -16.75
C THR A 236 5.98 6.62 -17.93
N SER A 237 6.53 6.44 -19.14
CA SER A 237 5.75 6.23 -20.36
C SER A 237 5.10 4.84 -20.46
N GLN A 238 5.51 3.87 -19.63
CA GLN A 238 5.10 2.46 -19.73
C GLN A 238 4.25 1.99 -18.54
N LEU A 239 3.86 2.89 -17.64
CA LEU A 239 3.09 2.53 -16.46
C LEU A 239 1.63 2.22 -16.84
N ASN A 240 1.33 0.93 -17.03
CA ASN A 240 0.00 0.42 -17.34
C ASN A 240 -0.50 -0.46 -16.18
N ALA A 241 -1.61 -0.08 -15.55
CA ALA A 241 -2.16 -0.80 -14.40
C ALA A 241 -2.59 -2.24 -14.73
N GLN A 242 -3.01 -2.53 -15.97
CA GLN A 242 -3.31 -3.92 -16.39
C GLN A 242 -2.06 -4.79 -16.38
N ARG A 243 -0.91 -4.22 -16.78
CA ARG A 243 0.38 -4.91 -16.75
C ARG A 243 0.89 -5.10 -15.32
N VAL A 244 0.66 -4.12 -14.45
CA VAL A 244 0.96 -4.26 -13.00
C VAL A 244 0.10 -5.36 -12.38
N ARG A 245 -1.18 -5.44 -12.75
CA ARG A 245 -2.08 -6.53 -12.32
C ARG A 245 -1.60 -7.90 -12.81
N SER A 246 -1.19 -8.04 -14.07
CA SER A 246 -0.72 -9.32 -14.63
C SER A 246 0.66 -9.75 -14.14
N ASN A 247 1.57 -8.81 -13.88
CA ASN A 247 2.91 -9.11 -13.37
C ASN A 247 2.88 -9.66 -11.93
N GLY A 248 1.78 -9.50 -11.19
CA GLY A 248 1.54 -10.22 -9.93
C GLY A 248 1.34 -11.73 -10.10
N VAL A 249 1.15 -12.22 -11.33
CA VAL A 249 0.96 -13.65 -11.66
C VAL A 249 2.15 -14.24 -12.41
N ALA A 250 3.05 -13.42 -12.95
CA ALA A 250 4.18 -13.90 -13.74
C ALA A 250 5.49 -13.22 -13.31
N LEU A 251 6.33 -13.98 -12.58
CA LEU A 251 7.78 -13.80 -12.65
C LEU A 251 8.20 -13.82 -14.12
N PRO A 252 9.02 -12.87 -14.60
CA PRO A 252 9.58 -12.98 -15.93
C PRO A 252 10.57 -14.15 -15.91
N GLN A 253 10.17 -15.30 -16.47
CA GLN A 253 11.15 -16.18 -17.04
C GLN A 253 11.92 -15.38 -18.09
N ALA A 254 13.25 -15.53 -18.01
CA ALA A 254 14.23 -14.90 -18.86
C ALA A 254 13.80 -14.91 -20.33
N CYS A 255 13.42 -13.75 -20.85
CA CYS A 255 13.43 -13.49 -22.29
C CYS A 255 14.82 -12.93 -22.65
N THR A 256 15.84 -13.76 -22.47
CA THR A 256 17.17 -13.56 -23.06
C THR A 256 17.43 -14.75 -23.98
N ALA A 257 16.91 -14.68 -25.19
CA ALA A 257 17.54 -15.24 -26.39
C ALA A 257 16.64 -15.02 -27.61
N SER A 258 17.29 -14.66 -28.71
CA SER A 258 16.76 -14.69 -30.08
C SER A 258 15.95 -13.47 -30.53
N MET A 259 16.66 -12.45 -31.02
CA MET A 259 16.38 -11.84 -32.34
C MET A 259 17.53 -10.90 -32.74
N TYR A 260 18.68 -11.51 -33.05
CA TYR A 260 19.58 -10.99 -34.10
C TYR A 260 19.59 -12.07 -35.19
N ARG A 261 18.85 -11.83 -36.26
CA ARG A 261 19.00 -12.52 -37.55
C ARG A 261 18.61 -11.54 -38.64
N THR A 262 19.62 -10.85 -39.15
CA THR A 262 19.75 -10.51 -40.57
C THR A 262 20.89 -11.35 -41.09
#